data_AF-X1P091-F1
#
_entry.id   AF-X1P091-F1
#
_cell.length_a   1.000
_cell.length_b   1.000
_cell.length_c   1.000
_cell.angle_alpha   90.00
_cell.angle_beta   90.00
_cell.angle_gamma   90.00
#
_symmetry.space_group_name_H-M   'P 1'
#
loop_
_entity.id
_entity.type
_entity.pdbx_description
1 polymer ?
#
loop_
_entity_poly.entity_id
_entity_poly.type
_entity_poly.pdbx_seq_one_letter_code
_entity_poly.pdbx_strand_id
1 'polypeptide(L)'
;MQCLMEWLTFINQYVSTTILAISVLVGIIMGWVKINQVKTGQASNAYQNIMNASYELERVYLKYPRLYLGMRRKKEDVDSRKLTKEQKSQLDWVAFMTLDFFDNLLYQKNKGVIKRDSEVWSTWEHFIRMEFRHCPYLCELLKDNPKLYTLELMYLAESSQEEEPVS
;
A
#
# COMPACT_ATOMS: atom_id res chain seq x y z
N MET A 1 36.03 58.43 -18.11
CA MET A 1 34.62 58.17 -17.71
C MET A 1 34.08 56.88 -18.33
N GLN A 2 34.35 56.58 -19.61
CA GLN A 2 33.92 55.33 -20.28
C GLN A 2 34.46 54.03 -19.65
N CYS A 3 35.76 53.95 -19.34
CA CYS A 3 36.36 52.74 -18.75
C CYS A 3 35.76 52.35 -17.38
N LEU A 4 35.34 53.34 -16.57
CA LEU A 4 34.68 53.08 -15.28
C LEU A 4 33.26 52.52 -15.48
N MET A 5 32.57 52.95 -16.53
CA MET A 5 31.21 52.51 -16.87
C MET A 5 31.23 51.08 -17.46
N GLU A 6 32.26 50.71 -18.22
CA GLU A 6 32.49 49.35 -18.72
C GLU A 6 32.82 48.36 -17.58
N TRP A 7 33.63 48.75 -16.61
CA TRP A 7 33.91 47.93 -15.44
C TRP A 7 32.67 47.71 -14.57
N LEU A 8 31.85 48.75 -14.36
CA LEU A 8 30.60 48.63 -13.60
C LEU A 8 29.58 47.73 -14.30
N THR A 9 29.45 47.82 -15.62
CA THR A 9 28.56 46.94 -16.39
C THR A 9 29.05 45.50 -16.40
N PHE A 10 30.36 45.26 -16.53
CA PHE A 10 30.94 43.92 -16.43
C PHE A 10 30.70 43.26 -15.06
N ILE A 11 30.95 44.00 -13.97
CA ILE A 11 30.71 43.51 -12.60
C ILE A 11 29.21 43.21 -12.41
N ASN A 12 28.33 44.11 -12.86
CA ASN A 12 26.90 43.92 -12.72
C ASN A 12 26.36 42.73 -13.52
N GLN A 13 26.90 42.52 -14.74
CA GLN A 13 26.60 41.34 -15.56
C GLN A 13 27.05 40.06 -14.84
N TYR A 14 28.28 40.04 -14.32
CA TYR A 14 28.86 38.88 -13.64
C TYR A 14 28.07 38.50 -12.38
N VAL A 15 27.72 39.51 -11.57
CA VAL A 15 26.89 39.33 -10.37
C VAL A 15 25.50 38.81 -10.75
N SER A 16 24.88 39.38 -11.79
CA SER A 16 23.55 38.96 -12.27
C SER A 16 23.55 37.51 -12.77
N THR A 17 24.54 37.11 -13.57
CA THR A 17 24.67 35.71 -14.03
C THR A 17 24.93 34.73 -12.89
N THR A 18 25.70 35.14 -11.88
CA THR A 18 25.98 34.30 -10.71
C THR A 18 24.73 34.11 -9.85
N ILE A 19 23.95 35.18 -9.62
CA ILE A 19 22.67 35.11 -8.92
C ILE A 19 21.68 34.20 -9.66
N LEU A 20 21.64 34.30 -10.99
CA LEU A 20 20.76 33.49 -11.83
C LEU A 20 21.15 32.01 -11.79
N ALA A 21 22.45 31.70 -11.86
CA ALA A 21 22.98 30.35 -11.71
C ALA A 21 22.66 29.74 -10.34
N ILE A 22 22.84 30.50 -9.26
CA ILE A 22 22.49 30.07 -7.89
C ILE A 22 20.98 29.81 -7.79
N SER A 23 20.15 30.69 -8.37
CA SER A 23 18.70 30.58 -8.34
C SER A 23 18.19 29.33 -9.08
N VAL A 24 18.78 29.00 -10.24
CA VAL A 24 18.49 27.76 -10.97
C VAL A 24 18.86 26.53 -10.13
N LEU A 25 20.03 26.56 -9.50
CA LEU A 25 20.53 25.44 -8.69
C LEU A 25 19.66 25.21 -7.44
N VAL A 26 19.25 26.29 -6.77
CA VAL A 26 18.28 26.24 -5.66
C VAL A 26 16.92 25.69 -6.13
N GLY A 27 16.46 26.09 -7.31
CA GLY A 27 15.22 25.56 -7.91
C GLY A 27 15.26 24.05 -8.13
N ILE A 28 16.38 23.53 -8.62
CA ILE A 28 16.59 22.07 -8.80
C ILE A 28 16.55 21.35 -7.45
N ILE A 29 17.25 21.89 -6.43
CA ILE A 29 17.27 21.31 -5.08
C ILE A 29 15.86 21.31 -4.48
N MET A 30 15.14 22.42 -4.55
CA MET A 30 13.77 22.50 -4.02
C MET A 30 12.81 21.56 -4.75
N GLY A 31 12.94 21.41 -6.07
CA GLY A 31 12.17 20.45 -6.86
C GLY A 31 12.41 19.02 -6.39
N TRP A 32 13.67 18.64 -6.18
CA TRP A 32 14.05 17.33 -5.68
C TRP A 32 13.51 17.06 -4.26
N VAL A 33 13.61 18.04 -3.36
CA VAL A 33 13.05 17.95 -2.00
C VAL A 33 11.53 17.79 -2.03
N LYS A 34 10.81 18.58 -2.86
CA LYS A 34 9.35 18.44 -3.00
C LYS A 34 8.95 17.07 -3.54
N ILE A 35 9.66 16.55 -4.55
CA ILE A 35 9.40 15.22 -5.10
C ILE A 35 9.57 14.15 -4.01
N ASN A 36 10.64 14.25 -3.20
CA ASN A 36 10.86 13.31 -2.11
C ASN A 36 9.84 13.45 -0.98
N GLN A 37 9.41 14.67 -0.63
CA GLN A 37 8.34 14.91 0.34
C GLN A 37 6.98 14.36 -0.12
N VAL A 38 6.67 14.46 -1.41
CA VAL A 38 5.44 13.85 -1.97
C VAL A 38 5.50 12.32 -1.90
N LYS A 39 6.66 11.72 -2.17
CA LYS A 39 6.86 10.26 -2.04
C LYS A 39 6.67 9.79 -0.59
N THR A 40 7.30 10.44 0.38
CA THR A 40 7.13 10.10 1.81
C THR A 40 5.70 10.37 2.29
N GLY A 41 5.05 11.42 1.80
CA GLY A 41 3.63 11.69 2.08
C GLY A 41 2.70 10.60 1.54
N GLN A 42 2.95 10.08 0.33
CA GLN A 42 2.17 8.98 -0.24
C GLN A 42 2.37 7.66 0.53
N ALA A 43 3.60 7.35 0.96
CA ALA A 43 3.87 6.20 1.83
C ALA A 43 3.14 6.36 3.17
N SER A 44 3.22 7.54 3.81
CA SER A 44 2.50 7.84 5.04
C SER A 44 0.98 7.70 4.88
N ASN A 45 0.41 8.16 3.76
CA ASN A 45 -1.02 7.98 3.47
C ASN A 45 -1.39 6.51 3.27
N ALA A 46 -0.54 5.70 2.62
CA ALA A 46 -0.76 4.26 2.48
C ALA A 46 -0.77 3.58 3.86
N TYR A 47 0.20 3.90 4.73
CA TYR A 47 0.21 3.41 6.12
C TYR A 47 -1.04 3.83 6.89
N GLN A 48 -1.48 5.09 6.77
CA GLN A 48 -2.71 5.56 7.43
C GLN A 48 -3.96 4.84 6.90
N ASN A 49 -4.03 4.59 5.58
CA ASN A 49 -5.15 3.85 4.98
C ASN A 49 -5.17 2.38 5.44
N ILE A 50 -4.01 1.72 5.50
CA ILE A 50 -3.87 0.37 6.08
C ILE A 50 -4.36 0.36 7.53
N MET A 51 -3.91 1.33 8.32
CA MET A 51 -4.25 1.45 9.72
C MET A 51 -5.76 1.67 9.91
N ASN A 52 -6.36 2.60 9.15
CA ASN A 52 -7.79 2.86 9.19
C ASN A 52 -8.62 1.64 8.77
N ALA A 53 -8.23 0.96 7.69
CA ALA A 53 -8.91 -0.25 7.24
C ALA A 53 -8.83 -1.37 8.29
N SER A 54 -7.65 -1.54 8.90
CA SER A 54 -7.43 -2.52 9.98
C SER A 54 -8.28 -2.20 11.20
N TYR A 55 -8.35 -0.94 11.61
CA TYR A 55 -9.19 -0.50 12.74
C TYR A 55 -10.68 -0.70 12.49
N GLU A 56 -11.18 -0.42 11.29
CA GLU A 56 -12.60 -0.66 10.96
C GLU A 56 -12.93 -2.15 10.94
N LEU A 57 -12.03 -2.99 10.42
CA LEU A 57 -12.16 -4.44 10.47
C LEU A 57 -12.17 -4.95 11.92
N GLU A 58 -11.27 -4.43 12.76
CA GLU A 58 -11.21 -4.75 14.18
C GLU A 58 -12.47 -4.31 14.93
N ARG A 59 -13.04 -3.14 14.61
CA ARG A 59 -14.35 -2.71 15.14
C ARG A 59 -15.46 -3.70 14.79
N VAL A 60 -15.51 -4.18 13.56
CA VAL A 60 -16.46 -5.22 13.14
C VAL A 60 -16.26 -6.50 13.95
N TYR A 61 -15.00 -6.90 14.19
CA TYR A 61 -14.67 -8.08 14.99
C TYR A 61 -15.01 -7.93 16.47
N LEU A 62 -14.80 -6.75 17.07
CA LEU A 62 -15.23 -6.48 18.45
C LEU A 62 -16.75 -6.54 18.58
N LYS A 63 -17.48 -6.05 17.58
CA LYS A 63 -18.94 -6.12 17.53
C LYS A 63 -19.46 -7.54 17.27
N TYR A 64 -18.72 -8.33 16.49
CA TYR A 64 -19.07 -9.69 16.11
C TYR A 64 -17.87 -10.66 16.26
N PRO A 65 -17.53 -11.07 17.50
CA PRO A 65 -16.33 -11.87 17.78
C PRO A 65 -16.27 -13.21 17.03
N ARG A 66 -17.44 -13.75 16.65
CA ARG A 66 -17.54 -14.99 15.87
C ARG A 66 -17.04 -14.84 14.43
N LEU A 67 -17.09 -13.63 13.86
CA LEU A 67 -16.54 -13.36 12.52
C LEU A 67 -15.01 -13.37 12.56
N TYR A 68 -14.41 -12.83 13.63
CA TYR A 68 -12.97 -12.91 13.86
C TYR A 68 -12.49 -14.36 13.93
N LEU A 69 -13.21 -15.18 14.70
CA LEU A 69 -12.92 -16.61 14.83
C LEU A 69 -13.05 -17.34 13.48
N GLY A 70 -14.02 -16.98 12.64
CA GLY A 70 -14.16 -17.54 11.29
C GLY A 70 -13.05 -17.12 10.32
N MET A 71 -12.56 -15.88 10.43
CA MET A 71 -11.51 -15.35 9.56
C MET A 71 -10.10 -15.83 9.94
N ARG A 72 -9.75 -15.85 11.24
CA ARG A 72 -8.35 -15.91 11.71
C ARG A 72 -7.90 -17.21 12.39
N ARG A 73 -8.80 -18.14 12.73
CA ARG A 73 -8.38 -19.37 13.45
C ARG A 73 -7.92 -20.45 12.47
N LYS A 74 -6.74 -21.05 12.73
CA LYS A 74 -6.29 -22.30 12.07
C LYS A 74 -7.35 -23.40 12.34
N LYS A 75 -7.53 -24.31 11.37
CA LYS A 75 -8.61 -25.31 11.19
C LYS A 75 -9.11 -26.09 12.42
N GLU A 76 -8.43 -26.06 13.56
CA GLU A 76 -8.64 -27.02 14.65
C GLU A 76 -9.51 -26.51 15.81
N ASP A 77 -9.85 -25.22 15.85
CA ASP A 77 -10.25 -24.61 17.11
C ASP A 77 -11.59 -23.84 17.07
N VAL A 78 -12.36 -23.96 15.99
CA VAL A 78 -13.78 -23.56 15.97
C VAL A 78 -14.58 -24.70 15.40
N ASP A 79 -15.58 -25.11 16.16
CA ASP A 79 -16.71 -25.89 15.70
C ASP A 79 -17.42 -25.07 14.60
N SER A 80 -16.88 -25.12 13.37
CA SER A 80 -17.35 -24.41 12.15
C SER A 80 -18.82 -24.74 11.82
N ARG A 81 -19.40 -25.68 12.55
CA ARG A 81 -20.81 -26.05 12.60
C ARG A 81 -21.70 -25.07 13.39
N LYS A 82 -21.15 -24.02 14.03
CA LYS A 82 -21.90 -23.09 14.90
C LYS A 82 -22.15 -21.69 14.34
N LEU A 83 -21.66 -21.36 13.14
CA LEU A 83 -22.05 -20.10 12.50
C LEU A 83 -23.46 -20.24 11.92
N THR A 84 -24.34 -19.29 12.24
CA THR A 84 -25.65 -19.23 11.58
C THR A 84 -25.46 -18.90 10.09
N LYS A 85 -26.46 -19.21 9.25
CA LYS A 85 -26.42 -18.86 7.82
C LYS A 85 -26.15 -17.36 7.59
N GLU A 86 -26.72 -16.51 8.43
CA GLU A 86 -26.52 -15.06 8.38
C GLU A 86 -25.09 -14.67 8.75
N GLN A 87 -24.51 -15.27 9.79
CA GLN A 87 -23.12 -15.01 10.20
C GLN A 87 -22.13 -15.48 9.13
N LYS A 88 -22.39 -16.62 8.50
CA LYS A 88 -21.59 -17.09 7.36
C LYS A 88 -21.68 -16.12 6.19
N SER A 89 -22.89 -15.66 5.85
CA SER A 89 -23.07 -14.67 4.78
C SER A 89 -22.34 -13.35 5.05
N GLN A 90 -22.30 -12.90 6.31
CA GLN A 90 -21.53 -11.72 6.71
C GLN A 90 -20.02 -11.95 6.62
N LEU A 91 -19.56 -13.14 7.02
CA LEU A 91 -18.15 -13.54 6.90
C LEU A 91 -17.71 -13.56 5.43
N ASP A 92 -18.50 -14.20 4.56
CA ASP A 92 -18.28 -14.25 3.11
C ASP A 92 -18.18 -12.85 2.53
N TRP A 93 -19.12 -11.97 2.90
CA TRP A 93 -19.15 -10.61 2.37
C TRP A 93 -17.91 -9.79 2.78
N VAL A 94 -17.50 -9.87 4.04
CA VAL A 94 -16.27 -9.19 4.51
C VAL A 94 -15.05 -9.73 3.75
N ALA A 95 -14.95 -11.05 3.60
CA ALA A 95 -13.84 -11.68 2.91
C ALA A 95 -13.79 -11.31 1.41
N PHE A 96 -14.93 -11.31 0.71
CA PHE A 96 -15.01 -10.87 -0.68
C PHE A 96 -14.57 -9.41 -0.84
N MET A 97 -15.03 -8.51 0.04
CA MET A 97 -14.58 -7.11 -0.02
C MET A 97 -13.06 -6.97 0.21
N THR A 98 -12.49 -7.76 1.12
CA THR A 98 -11.04 -7.76 1.35
C THR A 98 -10.29 -8.23 0.10
N LEU A 99 -10.73 -9.32 -0.53
CA LEU A 99 -10.12 -9.83 -1.77
C LEU A 99 -10.26 -8.84 -2.93
N ASP A 100 -11.44 -8.24 -3.13
CA ASP A 100 -11.69 -7.24 -4.16
C ASP A 100 -10.79 -6.00 -3.97
N PHE A 101 -10.57 -5.60 -2.72
CA PHE A 101 -9.65 -4.52 -2.39
C PHE A 101 -8.21 -4.87 -2.75
N PHE A 102 -7.73 -6.07 -2.42
CA PHE A 102 -6.38 -6.52 -2.77
C PHE A 102 -6.19 -6.63 -4.28
N ASP A 103 -7.18 -7.17 -4.99
CA ASP A 103 -7.14 -7.28 -6.45
C ASP A 103 -7.11 -5.91 -7.13
N ASN A 104 -7.85 -4.94 -6.60
CA ASN A 104 -7.81 -3.55 -7.07
C ASN A 104 -6.43 -2.89 -6.83
N LEU A 105 -5.77 -3.16 -5.69
CA LEU A 105 -4.40 -2.67 -5.45
C LEU A 105 -3.42 -3.24 -6.49
N LEU A 106 -3.55 -4.53 -6.82
CA LEU A 106 -2.76 -5.18 -7.87
C LEU A 106 -3.06 -4.59 -9.25
N TYR A 107 -4.33 -4.33 -9.55
CA TYR A 107 -4.73 -3.64 -10.78
C TYR A 107 -4.08 -2.26 -10.89
N GLN A 108 -4.11 -1.46 -9.82
CA GLN A 108 -3.48 -0.14 -9.78
C GLN A 108 -1.96 -0.21 -9.95
N LYS A 109 -1.30 -1.21 -9.35
CA LYS A 109 0.11 -1.50 -9.59
C LYS A 109 0.39 -1.81 -11.06
N ASN A 110 -0.41 -2.68 -11.66
CA ASN A 110 -0.23 -3.11 -13.05
C ASN A 110 -0.55 -2.01 -14.06
N LYS A 111 -1.39 -1.04 -13.69
CA LYS A 111 -1.61 0.19 -14.45
C LYS A 111 -0.53 1.27 -14.23
N GLY A 112 0.43 1.03 -13.34
CA GLY A 112 1.51 1.98 -13.03
C GLY A 112 1.07 3.16 -12.17
N VAL A 113 -0.14 3.13 -11.60
CA VAL A 113 -0.62 4.13 -10.63
C VAL A 113 0.18 4.01 -9.35
N ILE A 114 0.39 2.78 -8.88
CA ILE A 114 1.35 2.46 -7.83
C ILE A 114 2.61 1.91 -8.51
N LYS A 115 3.76 2.56 -8.30
CA LYS A 115 5.02 2.10 -8.90
C LYS A 115 5.45 0.77 -8.26
N ARG A 116 5.82 -0.22 -9.08
CA ARG A 116 6.23 -1.56 -8.64
C ARG A 116 7.38 -1.51 -7.62
N ASP A 117 8.41 -0.71 -7.88
CA ASP A 117 9.58 -0.59 -7.02
C ASP A 117 9.45 0.54 -5.97
N SER A 118 8.22 0.89 -5.58
CA SER A 118 8.00 1.91 -4.56
C SER A 118 7.84 1.31 -3.17
N GLU A 119 8.29 2.07 -2.16
CA GLU A 119 8.04 1.78 -0.75
C GLU A 119 6.53 1.62 -0.46
N VAL A 120 5.70 2.40 -1.16
CA VAL A 120 4.23 2.29 -1.09
C VAL A 120 3.77 0.89 -1.48
N TRP A 121 4.27 0.35 -2.60
CA TRP A 121 3.92 -1.00 -3.04
C TRP A 121 4.46 -2.05 -2.08
N SER A 122 5.72 -1.96 -1.65
CA SER A 122 6.28 -2.95 -0.72
C SER A 122 5.50 -3.04 0.59
N THR A 123 4.98 -1.91 1.09
CA THR A 123 4.14 -1.89 2.29
C THR A 123 2.78 -2.56 2.04
N TRP A 124 2.14 -2.29 0.91
CA TRP A 124 0.89 -2.96 0.54
C TRP A 124 1.07 -4.46 0.31
N GLU A 125 2.12 -4.85 -0.41
CA GLU A 125 2.43 -6.26 -0.64
C GLU A 125 2.67 -7.00 0.67
N HIS A 126 3.46 -6.42 1.58
CA HIS A 126 3.68 -6.98 2.90
C HIS A 126 2.37 -7.15 3.68
N PHE A 127 1.50 -6.13 3.67
CA PHE A 127 0.19 -6.20 4.33
C PHE A 127 -0.70 -7.30 3.74
N ILE A 128 -0.79 -7.41 2.41
CA ILE A 128 -1.57 -8.45 1.73
C ILE A 128 -1.07 -9.84 2.12
N ARG A 129 0.26 -10.06 2.11
CA ARG A 129 0.87 -11.34 2.49
C ARG A 129 0.57 -11.70 3.94
N MET A 130 0.69 -10.72 4.84
CA MET A 130 0.36 -10.90 6.26
C MET A 130 -1.10 -11.25 6.48
N GLU A 131 -2.03 -10.60 5.78
CA GLU A 131 -3.46 -10.93 5.87
C GLU A 131 -3.75 -12.34 5.34
N PHE A 132 -3.17 -12.77 4.21
CA PHE A 132 -3.32 -14.15 3.75
C PHE A 132 -2.74 -15.16 4.75
N ARG A 133 -1.59 -14.85 5.36
CA ARG A 133 -0.97 -15.71 6.39
C ARG A 133 -1.87 -15.87 7.62
N HIS A 134 -2.47 -14.78 8.09
CA HIS A 134 -3.26 -14.76 9.31
C HIS A 134 -4.74 -15.12 9.11
N CYS A 135 -5.23 -15.11 7.87
CA CYS A 135 -6.63 -15.37 7.55
C CYS A 135 -6.77 -16.54 6.57
N PRO A 136 -6.72 -17.81 7.03
CA PRO A 136 -6.87 -18.99 6.17
C PRO A 136 -8.16 -19.00 5.34
N TYR A 137 -9.22 -18.35 5.85
CA TYR A 137 -10.51 -18.24 5.16
C TYR A 137 -10.41 -17.46 3.84
N LEU A 138 -9.55 -16.44 3.77
CA LEU A 138 -9.30 -15.71 2.52
C LEU A 138 -8.69 -16.62 1.45
N CYS A 139 -7.75 -17.49 1.85
CA CYS A 139 -7.15 -18.46 0.96
C CYS A 139 -8.16 -19.53 0.49
N GLU A 140 -9.06 -19.97 1.37
CA GLU A 140 -10.13 -20.93 1.02
C GLU A 140 -11.09 -20.33 0.00
N LEU A 141 -11.62 -19.13 0.27
CA LEU A 141 -12.54 -18.44 -0.65
C LEU A 141 -11.90 -18.15 -2.01
N LEU A 142 -10.63 -17.77 -2.03
CA LEU A 142 -9.90 -17.52 -3.27
C LEU A 142 -9.75 -18.79 -4.11
N LYS A 143 -9.48 -19.94 -3.47
CA LYS A 143 -9.39 -21.26 -4.12
C LYS A 143 -10.74 -21.76 -4.62
N ASP A 144 -11.82 -21.47 -3.90
CA ASP A 144 -13.19 -21.81 -4.30
C ASP A 144 -13.69 -20.94 -5.46
N ASN A 145 -13.13 -19.73 -5.62
CA ASN A 145 -13.56 -18.75 -6.61
C ASN A 145 -12.41 -18.24 -7.52
N PRO A 146 -11.63 -19.13 -8.17
CA PRO A 146 -10.41 -18.75 -8.87
C PRO A 146 -10.64 -17.88 -10.11
N LYS A 147 -11.87 -17.87 -10.64
CA LYS A 147 -12.25 -17.08 -11.82
C LYS A 147 -12.54 -15.61 -11.52
N LEU A 148 -12.73 -15.25 -10.24
CA LEU A 148 -13.11 -13.89 -9.85
C LEU A 148 -11.90 -12.97 -9.70
N TYR A 149 -10.69 -13.52 -9.55
CA TYR A 149 -9.51 -12.79 -9.11
C TYR A 149 -8.33 -12.97 -10.05
N THR A 150 -7.37 -12.05 -10.00
CA THR A 150 -6.17 -12.14 -10.81
C THR A 150 -5.26 -13.30 -10.36
N LEU A 151 -4.53 -13.87 -11.33
CA LEU A 151 -3.50 -14.89 -11.06
C LEU A 151 -2.43 -14.37 -10.10
N GLU A 152 -2.15 -13.07 -10.12
CA GLU A 152 -1.18 -12.45 -9.23
C GLU A 152 -1.65 -12.46 -7.77
N LEU A 153 -2.94 -12.24 -7.52
CA LEU A 153 -3.50 -12.37 -6.18
C LEU A 153 -3.43 -13.82 -5.68
N MET A 154 -3.72 -14.78 -6.56
CA MET A 154 -3.61 -16.21 -6.26
C MET A 154 -2.18 -16.59 -5.90
N TYR A 155 -1.20 -16.14 -6.68
CA TYR A 155 0.22 -16.37 -6.40
C TYR A 155 0.66 -15.75 -5.07
N LEU A 156 0.20 -14.53 -4.75
CA LEU A 156 0.48 -13.91 -3.45
C LEU A 156 -0.11 -14.73 -2.30
N ALA A 157 -1.34 -15.22 -2.44
CA ALA A 157 -1.96 -16.06 -1.42
C ALA A 157 -1.21 -17.37 -1.21
N GLU A 158 -0.80 -18.06 -2.29
CA GLU A 158 -0.04 -19.31 -2.23
C GLU A 158 1.34 -19.11 -1.61
N SER A 159 2.13 -18.17 -2.13
CA SER A 159 3.48 -17.89 -1.60
C SER A 159 3.47 -17.40 -0.15
N SER A 160 2.38 -16.80 0.33
CA SER A 160 2.24 -16.38 1.74
C SER A 160 2.09 -17.55 2.72
N GLN A 161 1.66 -18.72 2.22
CA GLN A 161 1.48 -19.95 3.01
C GLN A 161 2.75 -20.83 3.03
N GLU A 162 3.64 -20.70 2.03
CA GLU A 162 4.87 -21.51 1.91
C GLU A 162 6.02 -21.00 2.81
N GLU A 163 5.97 -19.75 3.28
CA GLU A 163 6.99 -19.12 4.13
C GLU A 163 6.94 -19.52 5.63
N GLU A 164 6.55 -20.75 6.00
CA GLU A 164 6.77 -21.26 7.37
C GLU A 164 8.24 -21.73 7.51
N PRO A 165 9.13 -21.03 8.26
CA PRO A 165 10.26 -21.72 8.86
C PRO A 165 9.70 -22.65 9.93
N VAL A 166 9.95 -23.94 9.75
CA VAL A 166 9.88 -24.93 10.84
C VAL A 166 10.81 -24.43 11.95
N SER A 167 10.26 -23.89 13.03
CA SER A 167 10.98 -23.60 14.27
C SER A 167 10.26 -24.22 15.45
#